data_AF-G4T4K6-F1
#
_entry.id   AF-G4T4K6-F1
#
_cell.length_a   1.000
_cell.length_b   1.000
_cell.length_c   1.000
_cell.angle_alpha   90.00
_cell.angle_beta   90.00
_cell.angle_gamma   90.00
#
_symmetry.space_group_name_H-M   'P 1'
#
loop_
_entity.id
_entity.type
_entity.pdbx_description
1 polymer ?
#
loop_
_entity_poly.entity_id
_entity_poly.type
_entity_poly.pdbx_seq_one_letter_code
_entity_poly.pdbx_strand_id
1 'polypeptide(L)'
;MLESLSTNKLCLSLEGWIIQSGERCDIEVNQVEDDTAIEFSTKSLKKVSVYEKKAIQLKQSNYQIIGEVVFRDKQVIVIDVGFFIFQNNTNINLKKGDWCTGEVCLGFDPFPIHQYINPDETIPNIYYDMKIDRILLDETPFIQEPLCAELGLTQSWVTRDRTREKFTEIVRTDAKRRHPFSEFIVECTLLKHSVFEPWTGSIE
;
A
#
# COMPACT_ATOMS: atom_id res chain seq x y z
N MET A 1 -26.18 10.90 -16.37
CA MET A 1 -26.00 9.61 -15.67
C MET A 1 -24.57 9.20 -16.00
N LEU A 2 -23.62 9.56 -15.13
CA LEU A 2 -22.20 9.23 -15.33
C LEU A 2 -21.94 7.93 -14.59
N GLU A 3 -21.33 6.98 -15.29
CA GLU A 3 -21.17 5.58 -14.89
C GLU A 3 -20.41 5.44 -13.57
N SER A 4 -21.00 4.66 -12.66
CA SER A 4 -20.40 4.20 -11.43
C SER A 4 -19.43 3.04 -11.70
N LEU A 5 -18.21 3.15 -11.17
CA LEU A 5 -17.19 2.09 -11.00
C LEU A 5 -16.75 1.34 -12.28
N SER A 6 -16.05 2.03 -13.18
CA SER A 6 -14.92 1.43 -13.91
C SER A 6 -13.65 2.02 -13.30
N THR A 7 -12.92 1.34 -12.42
CA THR A 7 -11.88 0.40 -12.84
C THR A 7 -11.42 -0.42 -11.63
N ASN A 8 -11.45 -1.75 -11.73
CA ASN A 8 -10.73 -2.67 -10.83
C ASN A 8 -9.19 -2.55 -10.94
N LYS A 9 -8.67 -1.47 -11.52
CA LYS A 9 -7.24 -1.30 -11.77
C LYS A 9 -6.62 -0.41 -10.71
N LEU A 10 -5.51 -0.86 -10.16
CA LEU A 10 -4.73 -0.14 -9.16
C LEU A 10 -3.26 -0.08 -9.57
N CYS A 11 -2.59 0.97 -9.11
CA CYS A 11 -1.15 1.07 -9.10
C CYS A 11 -0.70 1.02 -7.65
N LEU A 12 0.13 0.04 -7.30
CA LEU A 12 0.64 -0.15 -5.95
C LEU A 12 2.16 -0.03 -5.95
N SER A 13 2.73 0.50 -4.87
CA SER A 13 4.17 0.43 -4.62
C SER A 13 4.52 -0.94 -4.05
N LEU A 14 5.66 -1.48 -4.48
CA LEU A 14 6.28 -2.65 -3.89
C LEU A 14 7.74 -2.30 -3.60
N GLU A 15 8.08 -2.26 -2.32
CA GLU A 15 9.45 -1.97 -1.89
C GLU A 15 10.32 -3.23 -2.08
N GLY A 16 11.49 -3.06 -2.69
CA GLY A 16 12.37 -4.18 -3.04
C GLY A 16 12.86 -4.98 -1.84
N TRP A 17 12.95 -4.34 -0.67
CA TRP A 17 13.34 -5.04 0.55
C TRP A 17 12.36 -6.16 0.91
N ILE A 18 11.06 -6.01 0.62
CA ILE A 18 10.00 -7.01 0.91
C ILE A 18 10.35 -8.35 0.25
N ILE A 19 10.85 -8.31 -0.99
CA ILE A 19 11.27 -9.51 -1.71
C ILE A 19 12.67 -9.97 -1.25
N GLN A 20 13.56 -9.04 -0.96
CA GLN A 20 14.94 -9.35 -0.59
C GLN A 20 15.03 -10.03 0.79
N SER A 21 14.20 -9.62 1.75
CA SER A 21 14.08 -10.25 3.07
C SER A 21 13.39 -11.62 3.02
N GLY A 22 12.67 -11.91 1.93
CA GLY A 22 11.95 -13.17 1.75
C GLY A 22 10.52 -13.15 2.28
N GLU A 23 9.99 -11.98 2.66
CA GLU A 23 8.58 -11.83 3.04
C GLU A 23 7.65 -12.04 1.83
N ARG A 24 8.15 -11.76 0.62
CA ARG A 24 7.47 -12.10 -0.64
C ARG A 24 8.43 -12.68 -1.67
N CYS A 25 7.89 -13.49 -2.59
CA CYS A 25 8.62 -13.88 -3.80
C CYS A 25 8.65 -12.74 -4.83
N ASP A 26 9.55 -12.84 -5.81
CA ASP A 26 9.46 -11.98 -6.99
C ASP A 26 8.12 -12.16 -7.70
N ILE A 27 7.56 -11.06 -8.20
CA ILE A 27 6.30 -11.07 -8.97
C ILE A 27 6.58 -10.84 -10.46
N GLU A 28 5.71 -11.40 -11.30
CA GLU A 28 5.81 -11.38 -12.76
C GLU A 28 4.55 -10.80 -13.43
N VAL A 29 4.71 -10.22 -14.61
CA VAL A 29 3.57 -9.77 -15.41
C VAL A 29 2.71 -10.99 -15.82
N ASN A 30 1.39 -10.84 -15.73
CA ASN A 30 0.34 -11.87 -15.87
C ASN A 30 0.24 -12.88 -14.71
N GLN A 31 1.08 -12.77 -13.67
CA GLN A 31 0.88 -13.52 -12.43
C GLN A 31 -0.43 -13.09 -11.75
N VAL A 32 -1.04 -14.01 -11.02
CA VAL A 32 -2.07 -13.69 -10.04
C VAL A 32 -1.44 -13.76 -8.66
N GLU A 33 -1.49 -12.65 -7.94
CA GLU A 33 -1.16 -12.58 -6.52
C GLU A 33 -2.44 -12.87 -5.75
N ASP A 34 -2.46 -13.99 -5.03
CA ASP A 34 -3.57 -14.36 -4.17
C ASP A 34 -3.39 -13.75 -2.77
N ASP A 35 -4.50 -13.59 -2.04
CA ASP A 35 -4.54 -13.16 -0.63
C ASP A 35 -3.63 -11.97 -0.29
N THR A 36 -3.62 -10.95 -1.14
CA THR A 36 -2.82 -9.74 -0.94
C THR A 36 -3.65 -8.64 -0.31
N ALA A 37 -3.17 -8.07 0.79
CA ALA A 37 -3.75 -6.86 1.38
C ALA A 37 -3.09 -5.60 0.82
N ILE A 38 -3.85 -4.50 0.81
CA ILE A 38 -3.39 -3.20 0.31
C ILE A 38 -3.10 -2.31 1.51
N GLU A 39 -1.81 -2.07 1.77
CA GLU A 39 -1.41 -1.11 2.79
C GLU A 39 -1.46 0.32 2.26
N PHE A 40 -1.54 1.29 3.16
CA PHE A 40 -1.35 2.68 2.82
C PHE A 40 -0.42 3.40 3.79
N SER A 41 0.33 4.36 3.25
CA SER A 41 1.03 5.38 4.03
C SER A 41 0.46 6.76 3.73
N THR A 42 0.48 7.65 4.72
CA THR A 42 -0.02 9.02 4.57
C THR A 42 0.69 9.97 5.51
N LYS A 43 0.77 11.25 5.13
CA LYS A 43 1.20 12.33 6.02
C LYS A 43 0.05 12.84 6.90
N SER A 44 -1.19 12.76 6.43
CA SER A 44 -2.36 13.16 7.22
C SER A 44 -3.68 12.73 6.57
N LEU A 45 -4.60 12.23 7.38
CA LEU A 45 -6.01 12.16 7.05
C LEU A 45 -6.80 13.23 7.82
N LYS A 46 -7.83 13.78 7.17
CA LYS A 46 -8.73 14.76 7.78
C LYS A 46 -10.14 14.20 7.81
N LYS A 47 -10.81 14.32 8.95
CA LYS A 47 -12.24 13.98 9.07
C LYS A 47 -13.08 14.89 8.18
N VAL A 48 -14.09 14.34 7.52
CA VAL A 48 -15.02 15.05 6.63
C VAL A 48 -16.46 14.60 6.86
N SER A 49 -17.40 15.39 6.34
CA SER A 49 -18.84 15.08 6.34
C SER A 49 -19.36 14.70 4.95
N VAL A 50 -18.46 14.33 4.04
CA VAL A 50 -18.80 13.85 2.69
C VAL A 50 -18.82 12.33 2.72
N TYR A 51 -19.95 11.75 2.31
CA TYR A 51 -20.23 10.31 2.41
C TYR A 51 -20.17 9.63 1.04
N GLU A 52 -19.08 9.88 0.30
CA GLU A 52 -18.83 9.32 -1.03
C GLU A 52 -17.48 8.63 -1.06
N LYS A 53 -17.46 7.32 -1.34
CA LYS A 53 -16.24 6.54 -1.47
C LYS A 53 -15.53 6.91 -2.76
N LYS A 54 -14.25 7.26 -2.66
CA LYS A 54 -13.47 7.71 -3.81
C LYS A 54 -11.99 7.39 -3.63
N ALA A 55 -11.37 6.91 -4.70
CA ALA A 55 -9.93 6.84 -4.85
C ALA A 55 -9.57 7.37 -6.23
N ILE A 56 -8.92 8.53 -6.28
CA ILE A 56 -8.45 9.14 -7.53
C ILE A 56 -6.94 9.00 -7.57
N GLN A 57 -6.43 8.27 -8.57
CA GLN A 57 -4.99 8.19 -8.78
C GLN A 57 -4.45 9.57 -9.14
N LEU A 58 -3.49 10.06 -8.35
CA LEU A 58 -2.77 11.29 -8.63
C LEU A 58 -1.54 10.99 -9.50
N LYS A 59 -0.72 10.04 -9.05
CA LYS A 59 0.50 9.62 -9.73
C LYS A 59 0.99 8.28 -9.19
N GLN A 60 1.14 7.28 -10.05
CA GLN A 60 1.61 5.93 -9.66
C GLN A 60 0.80 5.40 -8.48
N SER A 61 1.44 5.02 -7.37
CA SER A 61 0.81 4.55 -6.15
C SER A 61 0.18 5.63 -5.28
N ASN A 62 0.25 6.91 -5.66
CA ASN A 62 -0.35 8.01 -4.90
C ASN A 62 -1.79 8.28 -5.32
N TYR A 63 -2.68 8.38 -4.34
CA TYR A 63 -4.11 8.57 -4.52
C TYR A 63 -4.63 9.68 -3.60
N GLN A 64 -5.59 10.45 -4.12
CA GLN A 64 -6.48 11.25 -3.29
C GLN A 64 -7.71 10.40 -2.95
N ILE A 65 -7.97 10.20 -1.66
CA ILE A 65 -9.08 9.36 -1.21
C ILE A 65 -10.18 10.14 -0.48
N ILE A 66 -11.38 9.57 -0.49
CA ILE A 66 -12.45 9.79 0.47
C ILE A 66 -12.99 8.41 0.86
N GLY A 67 -13.12 8.13 2.15
CA GLY A 67 -13.58 6.82 2.60
C GLY A 67 -14.04 6.79 4.05
N GLU A 68 -14.66 5.68 4.42
CA GLU A 68 -15.17 5.40 5.77
C GLU A 68 -14.18 4.53 6.54
N VAL A 69 -13.92 4.86 7.79
CA VAL A 69 -13.17 3.98 8.70
C VAL A 69 -14.09 2.82 9.12
N VAL A 70 -13.87 1.64 8.55
CA VAL A 70 -14.70 0.45 8.80
C VAL A 70 -14.19 -0.39 9.96
N PHE A 71 -12.90 -0.27 10.29
CA PHE A 71 -12.26 -0.91 11.42
C PHE A 71 -11.20 0.00 12.03
N ARG A 72 -11.11 -0.01 13.36
CA ARG A 72 -10.09 0.71 14.12
C ARG A 72 -9.83 -0.02 15.42
N ASP A 73 -8.57 -0.42 15.61
CA ASP A 73 -8.04 -0.82 16.91
C ASP A 73 -6.90 0.12 17.31
N LYS A 74 -6.09 -0.25 18.32
CA LYS A 74 -4.96 0.57 18.79
C LYS A 74 -3.84 0.75 17.75
N GLN A 75 -3.63 -0.21 16.85
CA GLN A 75 -2.51 -0.26 15.92
C GLN A 75 -2.95 -0.14 14.45
N VAL A 76 -4.11 -0.69 14.12
CA VAL A 76 -4.64 -0.85 12.78
C VAL A 76 -5.81 0.09 12.55
N ILE A 77 -5.87 0.65 11.35
CA ILE A 77 -7.05 1.31 10.79
C ILE A 77 -7.32 0.72 9.42
N VAL A 78 -8.59 0.44 9.12
CA VAL A 78 -9.05 0.03 7.79
C VAL A 78 -10.04 1.05 7.27
N ILE A 79 -9.84 1.49 6.04
CA ILE A 79 -10.65 2.49 5.38
C ILE A 79 -11.24 1.88 4.11
N ASP A 80 -12.55 2.01 3.94
CA ASP A 80 -13.26 1.66 2.72
C ASP A 80 -13.36 2.87 1.79
N VAL A 81 -12.62 2.81 0.69
CA VAL A 81 -12.59 3.83 -0.38
C VAL A 81 -13.27 3.33 -1.67
N GLY A 82 -14.08 2.27 -1.57
CA GLY A 82 -14.57 1.45 -2.70
C GLY A 82 -13.83 0.12 -2.79
N PHE A 83 -12.68 0.03 -2.13
CA PHE A 83 -11.95 -1.15 -1.72
C PHE A 83 -11.34 -0.83 -0.34
N PHE A 84 -11.06 -1.84 0.46
CA PHE A 84 -10.36 -1.68 1.73
C PHE A 84 -8.87 -1.47 1.53
N ILE A 85 -8.37 -0.45 2.21
CA ILE A 85 -6.95 -0.20 2.45
C ILE A 85 -6.73 -0.16 3.95
N PHE A 86 -5.55 -0.53 4.41
CA PHE A 86 -5.24 -0.51 5.84
C PHE A 86 -3.88 0.12 6.13
N GLN A 87 -3.70 0.55 7.36
CA GLN A 87 -2.40 0.96 7.89
C GLN A 87 -2.25 0.38 9.29
N ASN A 88 -1.12 -0.27 9.55
CA ASN A 88 -0.70 -0.70 10.89
C ASN A 88 0.17 0.38 11.56
N ASN A 89 0.41 0.25 12.87
CA ASN A 89 1.18 1.20 13.68
C ASN A 89 0.77 2.69 13.51
N THR A 90 -0.52 2.95 13.30
CA THR A 90 -1.00 4.29 12.95
C THR A 90 -1.40 5.15 14.17
N ASN A 91 -0.92 6.39 14.19
CA ASN A 91 -1.32 7.43 15.16
C ASN A 91 -2.53 8.26 14.70
N ILE A 92 -3.20 7.86 13.62
CA ILE A 92 -4.34 8.57 13.07
C ILE A 92 -5.48 8.60 14.10
N ASN A 93 -5.92 9.83 14.44
CA ASN A 93 -7.01 10.08 15.38
C ASN A 93 -8.37 10.08 14.67
N LEU A 94 -8.75 8.93 14.12
CA LEU A 94 -10.08 8.67 13.56
C LEU A 94 -10.69 7.44 14.26
N LYS A 95 -12.02 7.40 14.32
CA LYS A 95 -12.79 6.31 14.91
C LYS A 95 -13.56 5.54 13.84
N LYS A 96 -13.93 4.30 14.15
CA LYS A 96 -14.87 3.54 13.31
C LYS A 96 -16.14 4.35 13.04
N GLY A 97 -16.57 4.39 11.78
CA GLY A 97 -17.69 5.19 11.27
C GLY A 97 -17.34 6.63 10.90
N ASP A 98 -16.12 7.11 11.21
CA ASP A 98 -15.66 8.41 10.71
C ASP A 98 -15.39 8.34 9.21
N TRP A 99 -15.74 9.41 8.52
CA TRP A 99 -15.36 9.62 7.12
C TRP A 99 -14.14 10.53 7.05
N CYS A 100 -13.21 10.22 6.16
CA CYS A 100 -11.97 10.96 6.02
C CYS A 100 -11.54 11.16 4.56
N THR A 101 -10.67 12.15 4.36
CA THR A 101 -10.02 12.44 3.09
C THR A 101 -8.54 12.75 3.31
N GLY A 102 -7.73 12.46 2.29
CA GLY A 102 -6.31 12.77 2.29
C GLY A 102 -5.61 12.16 1.09
N GLU A 103 -4.34 12.51 0.95
CA GLU A 103 -3.43 11.85 0.01
C GLU A 103 -2.80 10.64 0.69
N VAL A 104 -2.80 9.51 0.00
CA VAL A 104 -2.22 8.25 0.47
C VAL A 104 -1.33 7.66 -0.63
N CYS A 105 -0.28 6.96 -0.23
CA CYS A 105 0.47 6.06 -1.10
C CYS A 105 0.01 4.62 -0.80
N LEU A 106 -0.44 3.89 -1.82
CA LEU A 106 -0.92 2.52 -1.69
C LEU A 106 0.19 1.52 -2.04
N GLY A 107 0.34 0.48 -1.22
CA GLY A 107 1.41 -0.51 -1.35
C GLY A 107 0.94 -1.95 -1.18
N PHE A 108 1.82 -2.86 -1.57
CA PHE A 108 1.71 -4.28 -1.22
C PHE A 108 2.08 -4.46 0.24
N ASP A 109 1.18 -5.09 1.00
CA ASP A 109 1.48 -5.49 2.37
C ASP A 109 2.50 -6.66 2.38
N PRO A 110 3.61 -6.52 3.14
CA PRO A 110 4.54 -7.61 3.38
C PRO A 110 4.10 -8.58 4.48
N PHE A 111 3.18 -8.22 5.39
CA PHE A 111 2.94 -8.98 6.61
C PHE A 111 1.46 -9.26 6.87
N PRO A 112 1.07 -10.52 7.16
CA PRO A 112 -0.33 -10.82 7.46
C PRO A 112 -0.90 -9.97 8.60
N ILE A 113 -1.98 -9.23 8.32
CA ILE A 113 -2.58 -8.27 9.27
C ILE A 113 -2.97 -8.89 10.62
N HIS A 114 -3.26 -10.19 10.64
CA HIS A 114 -3.59 -10.92 11.86
C HIS A 114 -2.48 -10.88 12.92
N GLN A 115 -1.24 -10.58 12.52
CA GLN A 115 -0.12 -10.40 13.44
C GLN A 115 -0.21 -9.09 14.26
N TYR A 116 -1.04 -8.13 13.81
CA TYR A 116 -1.14 -6.79 14.42
C TYR A 116 -2.44 -6.54 15.18
N ILE A 117 -3.44 -7.41 15.02
CA ILE A 117 -4.76 -7.25 15.64
C ILE A 117 -4.92 -8.18 16.83
N ASN A 118 -5.81 -7.80 17.75
CA ASN A 118 -6.23 -8.69 18.83
C ASN A 118 -7.01 -9.89 18.23
N PRO A 119 -6.70 -11.15 18.60
CA PRO A 119 -7.43 -12.33 18.13
C PRO A 119 -8.95 -12.27 18.34
N ASP A 120 -9.42 -11.51 19.33
CA ASP A 120 -10.85 -11.37 19.63
C ASP A 120 -11.57 -10.33 18.73
N GLU A 121 -10.84 -9.59 17.91
CA GLU A 121 -11.41 -8.55 17.04
C GLU A 121 -11.73 -9.06 15.64
N THR A 122 -12.97 -8.86 15.20
CA THR A 122 -13.40 -9.19 13.84
C THR A 122 -13.06 -8.04 12.89
N ILE A 123 -12.05 -8.25 12.04
CA ILE A 123 -11.68 -7.34 10.95
C ILE A 123 -12.45 -7.71 9.67
N PRO A 124 -12.86 -6.74 8.82
CA PRO A 124 -13.33 -7.06 7.48
C PRO A 124 -12.28 -7.85 6.71
N ASN A 125 -12.70 -8.69 5.76
CA ASN A 125 -11.74 -9.29 4.85
C ASN A 125 -11.15 -8.20 3.95
N ILE A 126 -9.83 -8.01 4.02
CA ILE A 126 -9.09 -7.01 3.25
C ILE A 126 -8.13 -7.64 2.22
N TYR A 127 -8.25 -8.95 1.99
CA TYR A 127 -7.40 -9.69 1.07
C TYR A 127 -8.03 -9.81 -0.31
N TYR A 128 -7.19 -9.63 -1.34
CA TYR A 128 -7.58 -9.60 -2.74
C TYR A 128 -6.74 -10.58 -3.56
N ASP A 129 -7.39 -11.16 -4.56
CA ASP A 129 -6.69 -11.76 -5.68
C ASP A 129 -6.49 -10.71 -6.77
N MET A 130 -5.25 -10.54 -7.23
CA MET A 130 -4.85 -9.44 -8.10
C MET A 130 -4.06 -9.98 -9.28
N LYS A 131 -4.51 -9.69 -10.51
CA LYS A 131 -3.70 -9.96 -11.71
C LYS A 131 -2.69 -8.85 -11.90
N ILE A 132 -1.41 -9.19 -12.02
CA ILE A 132 -0.35 -8.25 -12.37
C ILE A 132 -0.42 -7.94 -13.86
N ASP A 133 -0.71 -6.68 -14.20
CA ASP A 133 -0.82 -6.24 -15.59
C ASP A 133 0.50 -5.67 -16.11
N ARG A 134 1.24 -4.95 -15.25
CA ARG A 134 2.48 -4.27 -15.62
C ARG A 134 3.36 -4.01 -14.40
N ILE A 135 4.67 -4.04 -14.58
CA ILE A 135 5.65 -3.70 -13.53
C ILE A 135 6.61 -2.65 -14.06
N LEU A 136 6.79 -1.58 -13.28
CA LEU A 136 7.73 -0.49 -13.54
C LEU A 136 8.78 -0.46 -12.44
N LEU A 137 10.06 -0.47 -12.81
CA LEU A 137 11.17 -0.20 -11.89
C LEU A 137 11.36 1.31 -11.73
N ASP A 138 11.39 1.80 -10.49
CA ASP A 138 11.82 3.17 -10.19
C ASP A 138 13.36 3.29 -10.27
N GLU A 139 13.83 3.79 -11.41
CA GLU A 139 15.24 4.12 -11.68
C GLU A 139 15.59 5.56 -11.32
N THR A 140 14.69 6.30 -10.66
CA THR A 140 14.92 7.68 -10.25
C THR A 140 16.18 7.75 -9.39
N PRO A 141 17.20 8.53 -9.78
CA PRO A 141 18.44 8.56 -9.04
C PRO A 141 18.21 9.08 -7.63
N PHE A 142 19.03 8.60 -6.71
CA PHE A 142 19.05 9.12 -5.36
C PHE A 142 19.91 10.38 -5.27
N ILE A 143 19.50 11.32 -4.41
CA ILE A 143 20.32 12.42 -3.94
C ILE A 143 20.63 12.22 -2.47
N GLN A 144 21.87 12.52 -2.12
CA GLN A 144 22.37 12.46 -0.76
C GLN A 144 22.18 13.83 -0.13
N GLU A 145 21.33 13.92 0.89
CA GLU A 145 21.18 15.16 1.66
C GLU A 145 22.11 15.12 2.87
N PRO A 146 23.03 16.10 3.03
CA PRO A 146 23.88 16.16 4.20
C PRO A 146 23.01 16.41 5.43
N LEU A 147 23.03 15.49 6.38
CA LEU A 147 22.36 15.65 7.66
C LEU A 147 23.15 16.66 8.48
N CYS A 148 22.71 17.93 8.46
CA CYS A 148 23.30 19.04 9.23
C CYS A 148 24.84 18.98 9.28
N ALA A 149 25.52 19.57 8.29
CA ALA A 149 26.97 19.78 8.34
C ALA A 149 27.42 20.44 9.66
N GLU A 150 26.53 21.18 10.32
CA GLU A 150 26.71 21.84 11.62
C GLU A 150 26.74 20.89 12.83
N LEU A 151 26.19 19.67 12.73
CA LEU A 151 26.13 18.68 13.83
C LEU A 151 27.19 17.56 13.70
N GLY A 152 28.04 17.61 12.67
CA GLY A 152 29.09 16.60 12.46
C GLY A 152 28.57 15.19 12.20
N LEU A 153 27.29 15.03 11.85
CA LEU A 153 26.68 13.74 11.57
C LEU A 153 26.99 13.35 10.11
N THR A 154 27.56 12.16 9.92
CA THR A 154 27.98 11.64 8.61
C THR A 154 26.90 10.79 7.92
N GLN A 155 25.77 10.55 8.58
CA GLN A 155 24.67 9.78 8.00
C GLN A 155 23.74 10.72 7.24
N SER A 156 23.95 10.80 5.93
CA SER A 156 23.06 11.47 4.99
C SER A 156 21.76 10.69 4.78
N TRP A 157 20.62 11.38 4.70
CA TRP A 157 19.42 10.78 4.13
C TRP A 157 19.60 10.66 2.62
N VAL A 158 18.98 9.62 2.07
CA VAL A 158 18.96 9.37 0.65
C VAL A 158 17.51 9.54 0.20
N THR A 159 17.23 10.59 -0.58
CA THR A 159 15.89 10.80 -1.15
C THR A 159 15.94 10.64 -2.67
N ARG A 160 14.83 10.27 -3.28
CA ARG A 160 14.73 10.17 -4.75
C ARG A 160 14.72 11.59 -5.33
N ASP A 161 15.59 11.84 -6.28
CA ASP A 161 15.59 13.08 -7.05
C ASP A 161 14.45 13.08 -8.06
N ARG A 162 13.28 13.51 -7.58
CA ARG A 162 12.04 13.54 -8.38
C ARG A 162 12.12 14.47 -9.60
N THR A 163 13.17 15.29 -9.75
CA THR A 163 13.40 16.09 -10.97
C THR A 163 13.95 15.27 -12.13
N ARG A 164 14.59 14.12 -11.83
CA ARG A 164 15.15 13.17 -12.80
C ARG A 164 14.40 11.84 -12.77
N GLU A 165 13.10 11.93 -12.58
CA GLU A 165 12.24 10.77 -12.46
C GLU A 165 12.31 9.87 -13.70
N LYS A 166 12.51 8.57 -13.48
CA LYS A 166 12.62 7.59 -14.56
C LYS A 166 12.07 6.24 -14.15
N PHE A 167 11.23 5.69 -15.01
CA PHE A 167 10.69 4.34 -14.87
C PHE A 167 11.04 3.49 -16.08
N THR A 168 11.38 2.24 -15.83
CA THR A 168 11.61 1.25 -16.87
C THR A 168 10.67 0.08 -16.66
N GLU A 169 9.93 -0.28 -17.70
CA GLU A 169 9.05 -1.45 -17.67
C GLU A 169 9.86 -2.74 -17.64
N ILE A 170 9.48 -3.65 -16.75
CA ILE A 170 10.12 -4.95 -16.55
C ILE A 170 9.05 -6.04 -16.51
N VAL A 171 9.43 -7.27 -16.86
CA VAL A 171 8.52 -8.42 -16.82
C VAL A 171 8.47 -9.12 -15.46
N ARG A 172 9.48 -8.85 -14.62
CA ARG A 172 9.69 -9.47 -13.30
C ARG A 172 10.49 -8.53 -12.41
N THR A 173 10.19 -8.52 -11.10
CA THR A 173 10.89 -7.68 -10.12
C THR A 173 12.39 -7.96 -10.01
N ASP A 174 12.80 -9.24 -9.96
CA ASP A 174 14.19 -9.69 -9.75
C ASP A 174 14.92 -8.93 -8.60
N ALA A 175 14.21 -8.66 -7.50
CA ALA A 175 14.64 -7.69 -6.49
C ALA A 175 15.97 -8.05 -5.83
N LYS A 176 16.30 -9.33 -5.69
CA LYS A 176 17.58 -9.81 -5.13
C LYS A 176 18.81 -9.39 -5.93
N ARG A 177 18.64 -9.02 -7.21
CA ARG A 177 19.73 -8.53 -8.08
C ARG A 177 19.80 -7.01 -8.16
N ARG A 178 18.92 -6.30 -7.42
CA ARG A 178 18.78 -4.85 -7.48
C ARG A 178 19.29 -4.17 -6.20
N HIS A 179 19.23 -2.84 -6.21
CA HIS A 179 19.59 -2.03 -5.06
C HIS A 179 18.65 -2.33 -3.88
N PRO A 180 19.11 -2.26 -2.61
CA PRO A 180 18.26 -2.50 -1.44
C PRO A 180 17.03 -1.58 -1.34
N PHE A 181 17.16 -0.35 -1.86
CA PHE A 181 16.09 0.65 -1.91
C PHE A 181 15.39 0.72 -3.27
N SER A 182 15.52 -0.33 -4.10
CA SER A 182 14.72 -0.40 -5.34
C SER A 182 13.24 -0.42 -5.00
N GLU A 183 12.45 0.30 -5.80
CA GLU A 183 11.01 0.40 -5.65
C GLU A 183 10.39 0.01 -7.00
N PHE A 184 9.28 -0.70 -6.94
CA PHE A 184 8.52 -1.10 -8.11
C PHE A 184 7.12 -0.46 -8.03
N ILE A 185 6.62 0.02 -9.16
CA ILE A 185 5.21 0.37 -9.32
C ILE A 185 4.56 -0.77 -10.09
N VAL A 186 3.53 -1.34 -9.49
CA VAL A 186 2.85 -2.52 -10.01
C VAL A 186 1.44 -2.10 -10.39
N GLU A 187 1.15 -2.13 -11.69
CA GLU A 187 -0.21 -1.96 -12.19
C GLU A 187 -0.90 -3.33 -12.18
N CYS A 188 -2.08 -3.40 -11.58
CA CYS A 188 -2.78 -4.66 -11.38
C CYS A 188 -4.29 -4.48 -11.49
N THR A 189 -4.98 -5.59 -11.77
CA THR A 189 -6.43 -5.68 -11.79
C THR A 189 -6.91 -6.54 -10.63
N LEU A 190 -7.74 -5.97 -9.75
CA LEU A 190 -8.48 -6.71 -8.73
C LEU A 190 -9.42 -7.70 -9.41
N LEU A 191 -9.22 -9.00 -9.18
CA LEU A 191 -10.01 -10.07 -9.78
C LEU A 191 -11.25 -10.35 -8.94
N LYS A 192 -11.09 -10.51 -7.63
CA LYS A 192 -12.15 -10.69 -6.65
C LYS A 192 -11.66 -10.26 -5.26
N HIS A 193 -12.62 -9.86 -4.43
CA HIS A 193 -12.46 -9.99 -2.97
C HIS A 193 -12.52 -11.49 -2.67
N SER A 194 -11.46 -12.04 -2.10
CA SER A 194 -11.52 -13.37 -1.50
C SER A 194 -12.58 -13.30 -0.40
N VAL A 195 -13.19 -14.41 -0.01
CA VAL A 195 -14.00 -14.45 1.22
C VAL A 195 -13.13 -15.17 2.23
N PHE A 196 -12.51 -14.43 3.15
CA PHE A 196 -11.80 -15.06 4.26
C PHE A 196 -12.85 -15.79 5.09
N GLU A 197 -12.76 -17.11 5.14
CA GLU A 197 -13.46 -17.87 6.17
C GLU A 197 -12.83 -17.48 7.51
N PRO A 198 -13.62 -17.09 8.53
CA PRO A 198 -13.06 -16.72 9.82
C PRO A 198 -12.14 -17.85 10.31
N TRP A 199 -10.94 -17.48 10.73
CA TRP A 199 -9.98 -18.43 11.31
C TRP A 199 -10.61 -19.08 12.54
N THR A 200 -11.02 -20.35 12.43
CA THR A 200 -11.58 -21.14 13.54
C THR A 200 -10.49 -21.89 14.31
N GLY A 201 -9.22 -21.50 14.18
CA GLY A 201 -8.11 -22.20 14.79
C GLY A 201 -8.15 -22.09 16.30
N SER A 202 -8.51 -23.18 16.98
CA SER A 202 -8.10 -23.36 18.37
C SER A 202 -6.58 -23.51 18.40
N ILE A 203 -5.91 -22.68 19.18
CA ILE A 203 -4.53 -22.92 19.58
C ILE A 203 -4.58 -24.16 20.48
N GLU A 204 -4.09 -25.30 19.99
CA GLU A 204 -3.70 -26.44 20.84
C GLU A 204 -2.33 -26.17 21.48
#